data_AF-A0A1S2Z8E0-F1
#
_entry.id   AF-A0A1S2Z8E0-F1
#
_cell.length_a   1.000
_cell.length_b   1.000
_cell.length_c   1.000
_cell.angle_alpha   90.00
_cell.angle_beta   90.00
_cell.angle_gamma   90.00
#
_symmetry.space_group_name_H-M   'P 1'
#
loop_
_entity.id
_entity.type
_entity.pdbx_description
1 polymer ?
#
loop_
_entity_poly.entity_id
_entity_poly.type
_entity_poly.pdbx_seq_one_letter_code
_entity_poly.pdbx_strand_id
1 'polypeptide(L)'
;MGITDILCQALQQQSQDIVNAMCLVGTTKYLIQVLREDGWDALFTEVKNFCEKHDIEIPDLNDVHSTTKFGRSRLQQGQVTIEHYFRVEIFFTAIDQQLQELNNRFSEQAIDLLTLRCALTPKDNYKSFNIEKICTLVEKYYHMDFNMQEKINLKFQLQHFLIDARQDLNLKNLSTIQELCSCLIATKKTQNFYLIDRLLRLIMTLPVSTATTERSFSAMKIIKSRLRNKMEDNFLADTMTIYIEREIATSITSESIIDDFKLIKERRSLL
;
A
#
# COMPACT_ATOMS: atom_id res chain seq x y z
N MET A 1 -8.83 -16.21 4.02
CA MET A 1 -7.98 -15.31 4.84
C MET A 1 -8.91 -14.59 5.81
N GLY A 2 -9.18 -15.11 7.01
CA GLY A 2 -10.16 -14.49 7.91
C GLY A 2 -9.62 -13.22 8.60
N ILE A 3 -8.46 -13.34 9.24
CA ILE A 3 -7.89 -12.29 10.10
C ILE A 3 -7.57 -10.99 9.33
N THR A 4 -7.09 -11.11 8.10
CA THR A 4 -6.66 -9.95 7.29
C THR A 4 -7.78 -9.36 6.43
N ASP A 5 -8.93 -10.04 6.28
CA ASP A 5 -10.00 -9.62 5.34
C ASP A 5 -10.54 -8.24 5.66
N ILE A 6 -10.83 -7.97 6.94
CA ILE A 6 -11.36 -6.67 7.39
C ILE A 6 -10.37 -5.55 7.06
N LEU A 7 -9.07 -5.77 7.31
CA LEU A 7 -8.04 -4.80 6.98
C LEU A 7 -7.91 -4.61 5.47
N CYS A 8 -7.93 -5.70 4.69
CA CYS A 8 -7.87 -5.65 3.23
C CYS A 8 -9.03 -4.85 2.66
N GLN A 9 -10.26 -5.11 3.10
CA GLN A 9 -11.45 -4.38 2.66
C GLN A 9 -11.37 -2.90 3.03
N ALA A 10 -10.97 -2.58 4.28
CA ALA A 10 -10.80 -1.21 4.72
C ALA A 10 -9.77 -0.44 3.87
N LEU A 11 -8.64 -1.08 3.53
CA LEU A 11 -7.57 -0.50 2.68
C LEU A 11 -7.92 -0.46 1.19
N GLN A 12 -9.02 -1.07 0.76
CA GLN A 12 -9.49 -1.06 -0.62
C GLN A 12 -10.70 -0.13 -0.84
N GLN A 13 -11.38 0.31 0.22
CA GLN A 13 -12.50 1.25 0.10
C GLN A 13 -12.06 2.62 -0.44
N GLN A 14 -12.88 3.22 -1.30
CA GLN A 14 -12.58 4.54 -1.88
C GLN A 14 -12.68 5.67 -0.84
N SER A 15 -13.62 5.57 0.10
CA SER A 15 -13.82 6.50 1.22
C SER A 15 -13.02 6.07 2.45
N GLN A 16 -11.72 5.87 2.31
CA GLN A 16 -10.85 5.39 3.38
C GLN A 16 -10.77 6.38 4.55
N ASP A 17 -11.23 5.93 5.72
CA ASP A 17 -10.84 6.55 6.99
C ASP A 17 -9.51 5.95 7.43
N ILE A 18 -8.43 6.67 7.10
CA ILE A 18 -7.06 6.24 7.36
C ILE A 18 -6.83 5.97 8.85
N VAL A 19 -7.46 6.73 9.76
CA VAL A 19 -7.29 6.55 11.21
C VAL A 19 -7.87 5.20 11.63
N ASN A 20 -9.07 4.86 11.17
CA ASN A 20 -9.68 3.56 11.45
C ASN A 20 -8.88 2.42 10.79
N ALA A 21 -8.39 2.63 9.57
CA ALA A 21 -7.54 1.64 8.90
C ALA A 21 -6.24 1.39 9.68
N MET A 22 -5.60 2.41 10.26
CA MET A 22 -4.41 2.25 11.09
C MET A 22 -4.72 1.52 12.41
N CYS A 23 -5.89 1.76 13.00
CA CYS A 23 -6.36 0.98 14.15
C CYS A 23 -6.52 -0.51 13.78
N LEU A 24 -7.10 -0.78 12.61
CA LEU A 24 -7.25 -2.15 12.08
C LEU A 24 -5.89 -2.82 11.88
N VAL A 25 -4.87 -2.11 11.37
CA VAL A 25 -3.49 -2.65 11.29
C VAL A 25 -3.01 -3.15 12.66
N GLY A 26 -3.21 -2.38 13.72
CA GLY A 26 -2.86 -2.78 15.08
C GLY A 26 -3.59 -4.05 15.53
N THR A 27 -4.91 -4.10 15.34
CA THR A 27 -5.70 -5.28 15.70
C THR A 27 -5.36 -6.51 14.87
N THR A 28 -5.07 -6.36 13.57
CA THR A 28 -4.65 -7.44 12.68
C THR A 28 -3.29 -7.99 13.11
N LYS A 29 -2.31 -7.13 13.43
CA LYS A 29 -1.01 -7.56 13.95
C LYS A 29 -1.18 -8.37 15.24
N TYR A 30 -2.03 -7.90 16.16
CA TYR A 30 -2.32 -8.60 17.40
C TYR A 30 -2.98 -9.97 17.16
N LEU A 31 -4.00 -10.05 16.30
CA LEU A 31 -4.66 -11.32 15.98
C LEU A 31 -3.73 -12.33 15.30
N ILE A 32 -2.81 -11.87 14.45
CA ILE A 32 -1.78 -12.73 13.85
C ILE A 32 -0.80 -13.23 14.92
N GLN A 33 -0.46 -12.39 15.90
CA GLN A 33 0.36 -12.81 17.05
C GLN A 33 -0.35 -13.88 17.90
N VAL A 34 -1.64 -13.69 18.19
CA VAL A 34 -2.44 -14.70 18.91
C VAL A 34 -2.53 -16.00 18.11
N LEU A 35 -2.70 -15.92 16.78
CA LEU A 35 -2.67 -17.10 15.91
C LEU A 35 -1.32 -17.83 16.00
N ARG A 36 -0.22 -17.09 16.12
CA ARG A 36 1.12 -17.67 16.31
C ARG A 36 1.24 -18.44 17.63
N GLU A 37 0.73 -17.87 18.71
CA GLU A 37 0.89 -18.40 20.06
C GLU A 37 -0.05 -19.58 20.33
N ASP A 38 -1.34 -19.42 20.00
CA ASP A 38 -2.41 -20.36 20.39
C ASP A 38 -3.11 -21.03 19.20
N GLY A 39 -2.81 -20.60 17.97
CA GLY A 39 -3.55 -21.05 16.79
C GLY A 39 -3.16 -22.41 16.23
N TRP A 40 -2.00 -22.96 16.65
CA TRP A 40 -1.49 -24.23 16.12
C TRP A 40 -2.44 -25.39 16.40
N ASP A 41 -2.84 -25.58 17.66
CA ASP A 41 -3.61 -26.76 18.07
C ASP A 41 -5.01 -26.78 17.42
N ALA A 42 -5.64 -25.62 17.30
CA ALA A 42 -6.92 -25.46 16.62
C ALA A 42 -6.81 -25.79 15.12
N LEU A 43 -5.82 -25.21 14.42
CA LEU A 43 -5.58 -25.49 13.00
C LEU A 43 -5.26 -26.97 12.78
N PHE A 44 -4.41 -27.54 13.64
CA PHE A 44 -3.99 -28.92 13.53
C PHE A 44 -5.15 -29.89 13.73
N THR A 45 -6.07 -29.59 14.65
CA THR A 45 -7.31 -30.36 14.85
C THR A 45 -8.22 -30.30 13.62
N GLU A 46 -8.38 -29.12 13.01
CA GLU A 46 -9.16 -28.96 11.78
C GLU A 46 -8.56 -29.75 10.61
N VAL A 47 -7.22 -29.73 10.46
CA VAL A 47 -6.50 -30.51 9.45
C VAL A 47 -6.67 -32.01 9.68
N LYS A 48 -6.61 -32.49 10.93
CA LYS A 48 -6.88 -33.91 11.25
C LYS A 48 -8.28 -34.32 10.83
N ASN A 49 -9.30 -33.54 11.23
CA ASN A 49 -10.69 -33.80 10.85
C ASN A 49 -10.89 -33.81 9.33
N PHE A 50 -10.18 -32.93 8.60
CA PHE A 50 -10.20 -32.91 7.15
C PHE A 50 -9.56 -34.17 6.56
N CYS A 51 -8.40 -34.60 7.06
CA CYS A 51 -7.72 -35.82 6.60
C CYS A 51 -8.58 -37.06 6.85
N GLU A 52 -9.19 -37.20 8.03
CA GLU A 52 -10.09 -38.30 8.39
C GLU A 52 -11.31 -38.35 7.46
N LYS A 53 -11.90 -37.19 7.15
CA LYS A 53 -13.06 -37.09 6.25
C LYS A 53 -12.74 -37.50 4.80
N HIS A 54 -11.48 -37.39 4.40
CA HIS A 54 -11.03 -37.62 3.03
C HIS A 54 -10.15 -38.87 2.87
N ASP A 55 -10.10 -39.74 3.90
CA ASP A 55 -9.28 -40.95 3.94
C ASP A 55 -7.79 -40.70 3.63
N ILE A 56 -7.26 -39.56 4.09
CA ILE A 56 -5.84 -39.21 3.94
C ILE A 56 -5.08 -39.71 5.15
N GLU A 57 -4.09 -40.58 4.92
CA GLU A 57 -3.20 -41.07 5.99
C GLU A 57 -2.38 -39.92 6.60
N ILE A 58 -2.47 -39.79 7.92
CA ILE A 58 -1.71 -38.80 8.69
C ILE A 58 -0.36 -39.42 9.08
N PRO A 59 0.78 -38.81 8.70
CA PRO A 59 2.10 -39.29 9.10
C PRO A 59 2.28 -39.34 10.63
N ASP A 60 3.11 -40.25 11.14
CA ASP A 60 3.50 -40.25 12.54
C ASP A 60 4.31 -38.98 12.85
N LEU A 61 3.75 -38.13 13.71
CA LEU A 61 4.30 -36.82 14.06
C LEU A 61 5.61 -36.90 14.83
N ASN A 62 5.86 -38.03 15.50
CA ASN A 62 7.11 -38.31 16.22
C ASN A 62 8.20 -38.89 15.32
N ASP A 63 7.86 -39.24 14.08
CA ASP A 63 8.84 -39.76 13.13
C ASP A 63 9.83 -38.66 12.73
N VAL A 64 11.02 -39.09 12.31
CA VAL A 64 12.10 -38.20 11.90
C VAL A 64 11.76 -37.63 10.52
N HIS A 65 11.67 -36.30 10.44
CA HIS A 65 11.52 -35.60 9.18
C HIS A 65 12.78 -35.79 8.32
N SER A 66 12.72 -36.74 7.39
CA SER A 66 13.82 -37.06 6.50
C SER A 66 13.76 -36.16 5.25
N THR A 67 14.48 -35.03 5.28
CA THR A 67 14.69 -34.15 4.09
C THR A 67 15.56 -34.78 2.98
N THR A 68 15.64 -36.12 2.90
CA THR A 68 16.55 -36.83 1.98
C THR A 68 16.10 -36.91 0.52
N LYS A 69 15.03 -36.21 0.09
CA LYS A 69 14.60 -36.22 -1.32
C LYS A 69 15.25 -35.16 -2.22
N PHE A 70 16.04 -34.21 -1.69
CA PHE A 70 16.77 -33.24 -2.50
C PHE A 70 18.22 -33.00 -2.01
N GLY A 71 19.10 -33.97 -2.27
CA GLY A 71 20.50 -33.74 -2.65
C GLY A 71 21.38 -32.78 -1.83
N ARG A 72 21.14 -32.53 -0.54
CA ARG A 72 22.04 -31.74 0.32
C ARG A 72 22.65 -32.60 1.41
N SER A 73 23.97 -32.44 1.55
CA SER A 73 24.90 -33.26 2.31
C SER A 73 24.53 -33.43 3.79
N ARG A 74 24.80 -34.64 4.30
CA ARG A 74 24.79 -35.05 5.71
C ARG A 74 25.79 -34.23 6.57
N LEU A 75 25.46 -32.99 6.89
CA LEU A 75 26.17 -32.22 7.91
C LEU A 75 25.16 -31.81 9.00
N GLN A 76 25.01 -32.70 9.97
CA GLN A 76 24.67 -32.41 11.37
C GLN A 76 23.63 -31.30 11.62
N GLN A 77 22.38 -31.53 11.22
CA GLN A 77 21.24 -30.87 11.87
C GLN A 77 20.40 -31.95 12.53
N GLY A 78 20.06 -31.75 13.80
CA GLY A 78 19.43 -32.75 14.66
C GLY A 78 18.20 -33.38 14.02
N GLN A 79 17.84 -34.59 14.45
CA GLN A 79 16.62 -35.27 14.01
C GLN A 79 15.40 -34.42 14.39
N VAL A 80 14.92 -33.62 13.45
CA VAL A 80 13.71 -32.80 13.61
C VAL A 80 12.51 -33.73 13.40
N THR A 81 11.53 -33.69 14.31
CA THR A 81 10.30 -34.47 14.18
C THR A 81 9.39 -33.88 13.10
N ILE A 82 8.53 -34.69 12.50
CA ILE A 82 7.54 -34.21 11.52
C ILE A 82 6.65 -33.13 12.13
N GLU A 83 6.27 -33.24 13.42
CA GLU A 83 5.54 -32.18 14.12
C GLU A 83 6.32 -30.85 14.14
N HIS A 84 7.61 -30.91 14.51
CA HIS A 84 8.44 -29.72 14.58
C HIS A 84 8.59 -29.06 13.21
N TYR A 85 8.75 -29.86 12.16
CA TYR A 85 8.82 -29.35 10.79
C TYR A 85 7.55 -28.55 10.43
N PHE A 86 6.35 -29.12 10.62
CA PHE A 86 5.12 -28.41 10.27
C PHE A 86 4.84 -27.22 11.19
N ARG A 87 5.06 -27.36 12.49
CA ARG A 87 4.77 -26.31 13.47
C ARG A 87 5.76 -25.15 13.40
N VAL A 88 7.05 -25.45 13.40
CA VAL A 88 8.11 -24.44 13.52
C VAL A 88 8.57 -23.98 12.13
N GLU A 89 8.95 -24.89 11.25
CA GLU A 89 9.53 -24.49 9.96
C GLU A 89 8.49 -23.96 8.97
N ILE A 90 7.25 -24.45 9.03
CA ILE A 90 6.17 -24.01 8.12
C ILE A 90 5.27 -22.99 8.80
N PHE A 91 4.56 -23.37 9.87
CA PHE A 91 3.49 -22.55 10.44
C PHE A 91 4.04 -21.27 11.08
N PHE A 92 5.01 -21.36 11.99
CA PHE A 92 5.61 -20.16 12.59
C PHE A 92 6.32 -19.29 11.55
N THR A 93 7.12 -19.88 10.66
CA THR A 93 7.79 -19.11 9.60
C THR A 93 6.80 -18.34 8.72
N ALA A 94 5.69 -18.97 8.32
CA ALA A 94 4.68 -18.32 7.49
C ALA A 94 3.99 -17.14 8.22
N ILE A 95 3.66 -17.32 9.50
CA ILE A 95 3.05 -16.26 10.32
C ILE A 95 4.06 -15.14 10.60
N ASP A 96 5.29 -15.48 10.94
CA ASP A 96 6.37 -14.53 11.21
C ASP A 96 6.68 -13.69 9.98
N GLN A 97 6.69 -14.30 8.79
CA GLN A 97 6.83 -13.56 7.54
C GLN A 97 5.65 -12.58 7.34
N GLN A 98 4.41 -13.00 7.57
CA GLN A 98 3.24 -12.11 7.43
C GLN A 98 3.32 -10.92 8.41
N LEU A 99 3.70 -11.17 9.67
CA LEU A 99 3.90 -10.14 10.69
C LEU A 99 5.03 -9.19 10.27
N GLN A 100 6.15 -9.72 9.78
CA GLN A 100 7.28 -8.93 9.32
C GLN A 100 6.90 -8.04 8.14
N GLU A 101 6.19 -8.56 7.14
CA GLU A 101 5.71 -7.75 6.01
C GLU A 101 4.76 -6.64 6.46
N LEU A 102 3.83 -6.94 7.38
CA LEU A 102 2.93 -5.93 7.95
C LEU A 102 3.70 -4.86 8.75
N ASN A 103 4.75 -5.25 9.48
CA ASN A 103 5.58 -4.33 10.24
C ASN A 103 6.46 -3.45 9.34
N ASN A 104 7.05 -4.02 8.29
CA ASN A 104 7.83 -3.28 7.30
C ASN A 104 6.93 -2.27 6.57
N ARG A 105 5.75 -2.71 6.16
CA ARG A 105 4.81 -1.90 5.39
C ARG A 105 4.15 -0.80 6.23
N PHE A 106 3.73 -1.13 7.44
CA PHE A 106 3.11 -0.20 8.39
C PHE A 106 4.02 -0.03 9.60
N SER A 107 5.18 0.59 9.33
CA SER A 107 6.12 0.99 10.38
C SER A 107 5.50 2.09 11.24
N GLU A 108 6.00 2.28 12.46
CA GLU A 108 5.55 3.36 13.33
C GLU A 108 5.65 4.73 12.64
N GLN A 109 6.71 4.93 11.85
CA GLN A 109 6.89 6.17 11.07
C GLN A 109 5.82 6.34 9.99
N ALA A 110 5.44 5.26 9.30
CA ALA A 110 4.38 5.30 8.28
C ALA A 110 3.01 5.54 8.92
N ILE A 111 2.72 4.89 10.04
CA ILE A 111 1.46 5.08 10.80
C ILE A 111 1.37 6.51 11.32
N ASP A 112 2.45 7.06 11.88
CA ASP A 112 2.48 8.44 12.37
C ASP A 112 2.30 9.45 11.22
N LEU A 113 3.00 9.27 10.09
CA LEU A 113 2.82 10.09 8.90
C LEU A 113 1.35 10.10 8.41
N LEU A 114 0.75 8.91 8.29
CA LEU A 114 -0.63 8.74 7.86
C LEU A 114 -1.64 9.33 8.86
N THR A 115 -1.34 9.26 10.16
CA THR A 115 -2.15 9.85 11.22
C THR A 115 -2.07 11.38 11.20
N LEU A 116 -0.87 11.94 11.04
CA LEU A 116 -0.67 13.40 10.93
C LEU A 116 -1.32 13.96 9.68
N ARG A 117 -1.28 13.22 8.55
CA ARG A 117 -2.01 13.57 7.32
C ARG A 117 -3.50 13.77 7.56
N CYS A 118 -4.12 13.01 8.46
CA CYS A 118 -5.55 13.12 8.74
C CYS A 118 -5.94 14.51 9.30
N ALA A 119 -4.99 15.26 9.87
CA ALA A 119 -5.20 16.63 10.31
C ALA A 119 -5.45 17.62 9.15
N LEU A 120 -5.18 17.25 7.90
CA LEU A 120 -5.47 18.09 6.73
C LEU A 120 -6.80 17.74 6.05
N THR A 121 -7.52 16.75 6.56
CA THR A 121 -8.78 16.30 5.96
C THR A 121 -9.89 17.32 6.23
N PRO A 122 -10.61 17.80 5.20
CA PRO A 122 -11.66 18.81 5.37
C PRO A 122 -12.98 18.26 5.96
N LYS A 123 -13.08 16.94 6.13
CA LYS A 123 -14.27 16.22 6.61
C LYS A 123 -14.85 16.82 7.90
N ASP A 124 -16.18 16.75 8.03
CA ASP A 124 -16.94 17.25 9.18
C ASP A 124 -16.60 18.71 9.54
N ASN A 125 -16.48 19.57 8.53
CA ASN A 125 -16.14 20.99 8.69
C ASN A 125 -14.78 21.21 9.40
N TYR A 126 -13.75 20.50 8.94
CA TYR A 126 -12.38 20.59 9.46
C TYR A 126 -12.28 20.22 10.96
N LYS A 127 -13.06 19.22 11.42
CA LYS A 127 -13.07 18.79 12.84
C LYS A 127 -11.73 18.23 13.29
N SER A 128 -11.06 17.46 12.45
CA SER A 128 -9.74 16.88 12.74
C SER A 128 -8.58 17.87 12.53
N PHE A 129 -8.88 19.09 12.04
CA PHE A 129 -7.86 20.05 11.67
C PHE A 129 -7.10 20.57 12.88
N ASN A 130 -5.80 20.31 12.90
CA ASN A 130 -4.93 20.67 14.01
C ASN A 130 -3.61 21.23 13.47
N ILE A 131 -3.39 22.51 13.72
CA ILE A 131 -2.25 23.27 13.22
C ILE A 131 -0.93 22.71 13.77
N GLU A 132 -0.90 22.33 15.04
CA GLU A 132 0.32 21.80 15.67
C GLU A 132 0.72 20.47 15.03
N LYS A 133 -0.23 19.55 14.83
CA LYS A 133 0.02 18.28 14.12
C LYS A 133 0.51 18.51 12.69
N ILE A 134 -0.03 19.50 11.99
CA ILE A 134 0.40 19.85 10.62
C ILE A 134 1.82 20.44 10.63
N CYS A 135 2.15 21.28 11.61
CA CYS A 135 3.52 21.77 11.78
C CYS A 135 4.49 20.62 12.08
N THR A 136 4.12 19.68 12.97
CA THR A 136 4.91 18.48 13.27
C THR A 136 5.11 17.61 12.02
N LEU A 137 4.09 17.47 11.17
CA LEU A 137 4.19 16.77 9.89
C LEU A 137 5.29 17.36 9.01
N VAL A 138 5.31 18.68 8.85
CA VAL A 138 6.30 19.39 8.03
C VAL A 138 7.69 19.35 8.66
N GLU A 139 7.78 19.50 9.97
CA GLU A 139 9.05 19.47 10.69
C GLU A 139 9.70 18.10 10.67
N LYS A 140 8.92 17.02 10.77
CA LYS A 140 9.43 15.65 10.85
C LYS A 140 9.65 15.04 9.46
N TYR A 141 8.68 15.16 8.55
CA TYR A 141 8.68 14.40 7.29
C TYR A 141 9.03 15.22 6.05
N TYR A 142 8.72 16.52 6.03
CA TYR A 142 8.97 17.41 4.88
C TYR A 142 9.98 18.51 5.21
N HIS A 143 10.97 18.20 6.04
CA HIS A 143 11.90 19.20 6.56
C HIS A 143 12.79 19.83 5.49
N MET A 144 13.03 19.11 4.37
CA MET A 144 13.81 19.58 3.22
C MET A 144 12.97 20.41 2.24
N ASP A 145 11.65 20.23 2.21
CA ASP A 145 10.75 20.93 1.30
C ASP A 145 10.32 22.32 1.82
N PHE A 146 10.67 22.66 3.06
CA PHE A 146 10.32 23.91 3.72
C PHE A 146 11.51 24.52 4.45
N ASN A 147 11.81 25.79 4.15
CA ASN A 147 12.81 26.54 4.91
C ASN A 147 12.27 27.01 6.28
N MET A 148 13.13 27.50 7.17
CA MET A 148 12.72 27.91 8.52
C MET A 148 11.67 29.03 8.52
N GLN A 149 11.79 30.01 7.62
CA GLN A 149 10.81 31.11 7.51
C GLN A 149 9.46 30.62 6.99
N GLU A 150 9.47 29.70 6.02
CA GLU A 150 8.28 29.06 5.48
C GLU A 150 7.57 28.21 6.52
N LYS A 151 8.29 27.52 7.42
CA LYS A 151 7.66 26.77 8.53
C LYS A 151 6.91 27.71 9.48
N ILE A 152 7.49 28.86 9.80
CA ILE A 152 6.84 29.90 10.61
C ILE A 152 5.62 30.47 9.87
N ASN A 153 5.78 30.84 8.59
CA ASN A 153 4.72 31.41 7.77
C ASN A 153 3.57 30.42 7.51
N LEU A 154 3.87 29.13 7.41
CA LEU A 154 2.88 28.07 7.25
C LEU A 154 1.92 28.06 8.44
N LYS A 155 2.40 28.22 9.66
CA LYS A 155 1.56 28.28 10.86
C LYS A 155 0.53 29.41 10.77
N PHE A 156 0.95 30.59 10.31
CA PHE A 156 0.05 31.73 10.10
C PHE A 156 -0.92 31.48 8.94
N GLN A 157 -0.45 30.94 7.82
CA GLN A 157 -1.33 30.58 6.69
C GLN A 157 -2.40 29.57 7.11
N LEU A 158 -2.05 28.56 7.91
CA LEU A 158 -3.00 27.55 8.42
C LEU A 158 -4.08 28.18 9.31
N GLN A 159 -3.73 29.18 10.12
CA GLN A 159 -4.70 29.91 10.95
C GLN A 159 -5.69 30.70 10.08
N HIS A 160 -5.19 31.46 9.11
CA HIS A 160 -6.03 32.20 8.17
C HIS A 160 -6.90 31.27 7.32
N PHE A 161 -6.32 30.17 6.82
CA PHE A 161 -7.01 29.18 6.03
C PHE A 161 -8.16 28.54 6.80
N LEU A 162 -7.97 28.16 8.07
CA LEU A 162 -9.03 27.55 8.87
C LEU A 162 -10.26 28.48 9.03
N ILE A 163 -10.02 29.78 9.18
CA ILE A 163 -11.09 30.78 9.28
C ILE A 163 -11.79 30.94 7.94
N ASP A 164 -11.03 31.12 6.86
CA ASP A 164 -11.55 31.29 5.50
C ASP A 164 -12.34 30.05 5.03
N ALA A 165 -11.80 28.86 5.25
CA ALA A 165 -12.41 27.59 4.84
C ALA A 165 -13.73 27.30 5.56
N ARG A 166 -13.88 27.76 6.82
CA ARG A 166 -15.14 27.67 7.57
C ARG A 166 -16.16 28.73 7.17
N GLN A 167 -15.76 29.78 6.48
CA GLN A 167 -16.66 30.84 6.03
C GLN A 167 -17.14 30.60 4.59
N ASP A 168 -16.23 30.17 3.71
CA ASP A 168 -16.51 29.93 2.30
C ASP A 168 -17.45 28.73 2.09
N LEU A 169 -18.53 28.95 1.35
CA LEU A 169 -19.52 27.93 1.01
C LEU A 169 -18.91 26.77 0.19
N ASN A 170 -17.91 27.06 -0.64
CA ASN A 170 -17.27 26.06 -1.50
C ASN A 170 -16.31 25.13 -0.72
N LEU A 171 -15.83 25.56 0.46
CA LEU A 171 -14.86 24.80 1.27
C LEU A 171 -15.53 24.02 2.42
N LYS A 172 -16.77 24.32 2.78
CA LYS A 172 -17.48 23.69 3.91
C LYS A 172 -17.80 22.21 3.75
N ASN A 173 -18.18 21.79 2.54
CA ASN A 173 -18.76 20.46 2.30
C ASN A 173 -17.77 19.47 1.65
N LEU A 174 -16.47 19.67 1.87
CA LEU A 174 -15.45 18.82 1.28
C LEU A 174 -15.15 17.63 2.20
N SER A 175 -14.98 16.46 1.60
CA SER A 175 -14.73 15.19 2.30
C SER A 175 -13.30 14.70 2.12
N THR A 176 -12.65 15.01 1.00
CA THR A 176 -11.31 14.51 0.67
C THR A 176 -10.28 15.61 0.43
N ILE A 177 -8.99 15.26 0.59
CA ILE A 177 -7.87 16.15 0.26
C ILE A 177 -7.86 16.49 -1.24
N GLN A 178 -8.27 15.55 -2.10
CA GLN A 178 -8.35 15.78 -3.54
C GLN A 178 -9.38 16.88 -3.88
N GLU A 179 -10.56 16.80 -3.29
CA GLU A 179 -11.59 17.85 -3.43
C GLU A 179 -11.09 19.19 -2.92
N LEU A 180 -10.34 19.21 -1.80
CA LEU A 180 -9.70 20.40 -1.28
C LEU A 180 -8.72 21.02 -2.29
N CYS A 181 -7.82 20.22 -2.88
CA CYS A 181 -6.90 20.69 -3.91
C CYS A 181 -7.63 21.28 -5.13
N SER A 182 -8.66 20.57 -5.64
CA SER A 182 -9.46 21.05 -6.77
C SER A 182 -10.20 22.35 -6.44
N CYS A 183 -10.75 22.47 -5.23
CA CYS A 183 -11.46 23.67 -4.80
C CYS A 183 -10.53 24.88 -4.62
N LEU A 184 -9.32 24.67 -4.07
CA LEU A 184 -8.30 25.73 -3.96
C LEU A 184 -7.92 26.30 -5.34
N ILE A 185 -7.81 25.43 -6.36
CA ILE A 185 -7.52 25.85 -7.74
C ILE A 185 -8.71 26.62 -8.32
N ALA A 186 -9.93 26.10 -8.17
CA ALA A 186 -11.14 26.72 -8.70
C ALA A 186 -11.41 28.11 -8.10
N THR A 187 -11.17 28.27 -6.80
CA THR A 187 -11.32 29.53 -6.07
C THR A 187 -10.15 30.50 -6.23
N LYS A 188 -9.09 30.11 -6.97
CA LYS A 188 -7.82 30.84 -7.12
C LYS A 188 -7.12 31.16 -5.79
N LYS A 189 -7.46 30.42 -4.72
CA LYS A 189 -6.89 30.58 -3.37
C LYS A 189 -5.50 29.97 -3.21
N THR A 190 -5.01 29.24 -4.23
CA THR A 190 -3.65 28.69 -4.29
C THR A 190 -2.56 29.76 -4.15
N GLN A 191 -2.78 30.97 -4.66
CA GLN A 191 -1.82 32.08 -4.53
C GLN A 191 -1.74 32.60 -3.10
N ASN A 192 -2.88 32.69 -2.42
CA ASN A 192 -2.96 33.18 -1.04
C ASN A 192 -2.40 32.16 -0.04
N PHE A 193 -2.65 30.87 -0.29
CA PHE A 193 -2.26 29.76 0.58
C PHE A 193 -1.23 28.84 -0.08
N TYR A 194 -0.19 29.43 -0.68
CA TYR A 194 0.79 28.69 -1.48
C TYR A 194 1.56 27.61 -0.69
N LEU A 195 1.81 27.81 0.61
CA LEU A 195 2.49 26.80 1.44
C LEU A 195 1.57 25.61 1.74
N ILE A 196 0.27 25.89 1.91
CA ILE A 196 -0.73 24.84 2.11
C ILE A 196 -0.91 24.05 0.81
N ASP A 197 -1.04 24.73 -0.34
CA ASP A 197 -1.12 24.06 -1.65
C ASP A 197 0.11 23.17 -1.91
N ARG A 198 1.32 23.68 -1.63
CA ARG A 198 2.55 22.88 -1.72
C ARG A 198 2.51 21.64 -0.82
N LEU A 199 2.11 21.81 0.45
CA LEU A 199 2.00 20.69 1.39
C LEU A 199 0.98 19.64 0.93
N LEU A 200 -0.19 20.08 0.47
CA LEU A 200 -1.23 19.16 -0.01
C LEU A 200 -0.73 18.36 -1.23
N ARG A 201 0.01 18.99 -2.16
CA ARG A 201 0.64 18.28 -3.28
C ARG A 201 1.65 17.23 -2.82
N LEU A 202 2.53 17.58 -1.90
CA LEU A 202 3.53 16.65 -1.33
C LEU A 202 2.91 15.46 -0.60
N ILE A 203 1.73 15.65 -0.02
CA ILE A 203 0.99 14.57 0.65
C ILE A 203 0.27 13.68 -0.36
N MET A 204 -0.21 14.25 -1.46
CA MET A 204 -0.91 13.52 -2.51
C MET A 204 0.03 12.66 -3.37
N THR A 205 1.34 12.89 -3.32
CA THR A 205 2.32 11.98 -3.95
C THR A 205 2.55 10.71 -3.13
N LEU A 206 2.11 10.65 -1.88
CA LEU A 206 2.22 9.43 -1.07
C LEU A 206 1.26 8.36 -1.60
N PRO A 207 1.77 7.17 -2.01
CA PRO A 207 0.90 6.06 -2.38
C PRO A 207 0.25 5.50 -1.11
N VAL A 208 -1.01 5.89 -0.85
CA VAL A 208 -1.72 5.47 0.37
C VAL A 208 -2.54 4.19 0.18
N SER A 209 -2.88 3.81 -1.06
CA SER A 209 -3.68 2.60 -1.33
C SER A 209 -2.91 1.54 -2.11
N THR A 210 -3.21 0.26 -1.86
CA THR A 210 -2.77 -0.88 -2.71
C THR A 210 -3.41 -0.90 -4.08
N ALA A 211 -4.50 -0.14 -4.30
CA ALA A 211 -5.35 -0.32 -5.47
C ALA A 211 -4.59 -0.12 -6.79
N THR A 212 -3.63 0.81 -6.85
CA THR A 212 -2.77 1.00 -8.02
C THR A 212 -1.81 -0.17 -8.24
N THR A 213 -1.25 -0.75 -7.18
CA THR A 213 -0.41 -1.96 -7.28
C THR A 213 -1.24 -3.21 -7.66
N GLU A 214 -2.46 -3.35 -7.16
CA GLU A 214 -3.35 -4.46 -7.55
C GLU A 214 -3.80 -4.33 -9.01
N ARG A 215 -4.04 -3.10 -9.49
CA ARG A 215 -4.32 -2.84 -10.91
C ARG A 215 -3.16 -3.24 -11.80
N SER A 216 -1.92 -2.94 -11.41
CA SER A 216 -0.74 -3.35 -12.18
C SER A 216 -0.53 -4.86 -12.14
N PHE A 217 -0.77 -5.55 -11.02
CA PHE A 217 -0.73 -7.02 -10.98
C PHE A 217 -1.86 -7.69 -11.79
N SER A 218 -3.06 -7.11 -11.79
CA SER A 218 -4.17 -7.58 -12.62
C SER A 218 -3.88 -7.39 -14.11
N ALA A 219 -3.36 -6.22 -14.50
CA ALA A 219 -2.86 -5.95 -15.84
C ALA A 219 -1.75 -6.94 -16.23
N MET A 220 -0.80 -7.19 -15.32
CA MET A 220 0.28 -8.15 -15.52
C MET A 220 -0.26 -9.57 -15.75
N LYS A 221 -1.28 -10.00 -15.00
CA LYS A 221 -1.93 -11.30 -15.20
C LYS A 221 -2.64 -11.42 -16.57
N ILE A 222 -3.15 -10.30 -17.10
CA ILE A 222 -3.76 -10.25 -18.43
C ILE A 222 -2.68 -10.31 -19.52
N ILE A 223 -1.57 -9.59 -19.33
CA ILE A 223 -0.46 -9.51 -20.30
C ILE A 223 0.39 -10.80 -20.31
N LYS A 224 0.72 -11.32 -19.13
CA LYS A 224 1.39 -12.61 -18.91
C LYS A 224 0.37 -13.71 -18.71
N SER A 225 -0.05 -14.33 -19.81
CA SER A 225 -0.85 -15.55 -19.79
C SER A 225 0.04 -16.79 -19.70
N ARG A 226 -0.51 -17.94 -19.30
CA ARG A 226 0.23 -19.22 -19.26
C ARG A 226 0.96 -19.55 -20.58
N LEU A 227 0.40 -19.15 -21.71
CA LEU A 227 0.98 -19.36 -23.04
C LEU A 227 2.01 -18.28 -23.43
N ARG A 228 1.97 -17.11 -22.79
CA ARG A 228 2.84 -15.95 -23.05
C ARG A 228 3.61 -15.56 -21.77
N ASN A 229 4.31 -16.52 -21.17
CA ASN A 229 5.07 -16.30 -19.93
C ASN A 229 6.52 -15.84 -20.16
N LYS A 230 7.06 -16.02 -21.37
CA LYS A 230 8.43 -15.61 -21.74
C LYS A 230 8.37 -14.31 -22.53
N MET A 231 8.80 -13.22 -21.90
CA MET A 231 8.86 -11.88 -22.46
C MET A 231 9.99 -11.11 -21.78
N GLU A 232 10.65 -10.24 -22.53
CA GLU A 232 11.68 -9.34 -22.00
C GLU A 232 11.06 -8.30 -21.06
N ASP A 233 11.80 -7.92 -20.02
CA ASP A 233 11.31 -7.00 -18.99
C ASP A 233 10.92 -5.64 -19.57
N ASN A 234 11.69 -5.12 -20.54
CA ASN A 234 11.39 -3.87 -21.24
C ASN A 234 10.03 -3.92 -21.94
N PHE A 235 9.81 -4.97 -22.74
CA PHE A 235 8.57 -5.15 -23.48
C PHE A 235 7.35 -5.34 -22.57
N LEU A 236 7.53 -6.02 -21.44
CA LEU A 236 6.50 -6.13 -20.43
C LEU A 236 6.17 -4.77 -19.80
N ALA A 237 7.20 -3.98 -19.44
CA ALA A 237 7.02 -2.65 -18.86
C ALA A 237 6.29 -1.70 -19.81
N ASP A 238 6.66 -1.69 -21.09
CA ASP A 238 6.00 -0.87 -22.11
C ASP A 238 4.53 -1.28 -22.29
N THR A 239 4.25 -2.59 -22.39
CA THR A 239 2.88 -3.10 -22.54
C THR A 239 2.03 -2.81 -21.30
N MET A 240 2.61 -2.97 -20.11
CA MET A 240 1.96 -2.65 -18.83
C MET A 240 1.59 -1.16 -18.76
N THR A 241 2.49 -0.28 -19.17
CA THR A 241 2.27 1.17 -19.16
C THR A 241 1.09 1.54 -20.05
N ILE A 242 1.04 1.03 -21.29
CA ILE A 242 -0.07 1.26 -22.22
C ILE A 242 -1.40 0.73 -21.65
N TYR A 243 -1.38 -0.42 -20.99
CA TYR A 243 -2.60 -1.02 -20.44
C TYR A 243 -3.12 -0.31 -19.19
N ILE A 244 -2.22 0.08 -18.28
CA ILE A 244 -2.56 0.81 -17.06
C ILE A 244 -3.10 2.21 -17.41
N GLU A 245 -2.40 2.90 -18.32
CA GLU A 245 -2.75 4.26 -18.77
C GLU A 245 -3.63 4.24 -20.02
N ARG A 246 -4.50 3.22 -20.17
CA ARG A 246 -5.28 3.03 -21.38
C ARG A 246 -6.16 4.24 -21.73
N GLU A 247 -6.66 4.97 -20.74
CA GLU A 247 -7.43 6.21 -20.96
C GLU A 247 -6.59 7.28 -21.68
N ILE A 248 -5.33 7.45 -21.26
CA ILE A 248 -4.39 8.34 -21.93
C ILE A 248 -4.01 7.76 -23.30
N ALA A 249 -3.71 6.46 -23.38
CA ALA A 249 -3.33 5.81 -24.62
C ALA A 249 -4.44 5.90 -25.69
N THR A 250 -5.73 5.86 -25.30
CA THR A 250 -6.85 6.04 -26.24
C THR A 250 -6.93 7.45 -26.84
N SER A 251 -6.32 8.45 -26.18
CA SER A 251 -6.23 9.80 -26.72
C SER A 251 -5.14 9.96 -27.78
N ILE A 252 -4.20 9.00 -27.87
CA ILE A 252 -3.09 9.01 -28.81
C ILE A 252 -3.53 8.33 -30.11
N THR A 253 -3.57 9.09 -31.21
CA THR A 253 -3.94 8.55 -32.53
C THR A 253 -2.75 7.88 -33.21
N SER A 254 -3.02 6.87 -34.02
CA SER A 254 -1.98 6.22 -34.82
C SER A 254 -1.29 7.18 -35.78
N GLU A 255 -2.00 8.20 -36.26
CA GLU A 255 -1.45 9.27 -37.11
C GLU A 255 -0.41 10.11 -36.37
N SER A 256 -0.70 10.51 -35.13
CA SER A 256 0.26 11.22 -34.27
C SER A 256 1.54 10.41 -34.05
N ILE A 257 1.41 9.10 -33.81
CA ILE A 257 2.56 8.21 -33.62
C ILE A 257 3.39 8.10 -34.90
N ILE A 258 2.73 7.99 -36.05
CA ILE A 258 3.40 7.90 -37.36
C ILE A 258 4.17 9.18 -37.65
N ASP A 259 3.60 10.35 -37.37
CA ASP A 259 4.24 11.63 -37.62
C ASP A 259 5.40 11.90 -36.65
N ASP A 260 5.25 11.58 -35.36
CA ASP A 260 6.36 11.62 -34.40
C ASP A 260 7.48 10.65 -34.81
N PHE A 261 7.12 9.45 -35.25
CA PHE A 261 8.11 8.47 -35.73
C PHE A 261 8.87 8.96 -36.97
N LYS A 262 8.21 9.68 -37.89
CA LYS A 262 8.88 10.31 -39.04
C LYS A 262 9.83 11.44 -38.63
N LEU A 263 9.57 12.12 -37.51
CA LEU A 263 10.43 13.19 -36.99
C LEU A 263 11.69 12.66 -36.32
N ILE A 264 11.69 11.41 -35.84
CA ILE A 264 12.88 10.70 -35.35
C ILE A 264 13.73 10.27 -36.56
N LYS A 265 14.39 11.25 -37.18
CA LYS A 265 15.12 11.12 -38.47
C LYS A 265 16.45 10.37 -38.40
N GLU A 266 16.95 9.96 -37.24
CA GLU A 266 18.24 9.28 -37.14
C GLU A 266 18.15 7.88 -36.54
N ARG A 267 18.42 6.91 -37.43
CA ARG A 267 18.78 5.49 -37.23
C ARG A 267 17.66 4.46 -37.36
N ARG A 268 17.39 4.06 -38.60
CA ARG A 268 17.10 2.67 -38.97
C ARG A 268 17.80 2.28 -40.28
N SER A 269 19.10 2.06 -40.19
CA SER A 269 19.79 1.03 -40.98
C SER A 269 20.34 0.03 -39.98
N LEU A 270 20.24 -1.27 -40.28
CA LEU A 270 20.43 -2.44 -39.40
C LEU A 270 19.11 -3.00 -38.84
N LEU A 271 18.23 -3.37 -39.78
CA LEU A 271 17.53 -4.66 -39.71
C LEU A 271 18.50 -5.74 -40.17
#